data_AF-A0A7X9D520-F1
#
_entry.id   AF-A0A7X9D520-F1
#
_cell.length_a   1.000
_cell.length_b   1.000
_cell.length_c   1.000
_cell.angle_alpha   90.00
_cell.angle_beta   90.00
_cell.angle_gamma   90.00
#
_symmetry.space_group_name_H-M   'P 1'
#
loop_
_entity.id
_entity.type
_entity.pdbx_description
1 polymer ?
#
loop_
_entity_poly.entity_id
_entity_poly.type
_entity_poly.pdbx_seq_one_letter_code
_entity_poly.pdbx_strand_id
1 'polypeptide(L)'
;MKRLLTIIMAGALLFGPVTSSAQRNRQSNDSRIPVVKAESKSDSTKKSPQGPVSIEKFITKEATKMEGMTTVYKQDGKYFLAIPDALIGRDILRVSRVSQSAADIRGSFSGYAGDHISSGLYRFEKGPDNKIFLRKVSVRERSQDSIMSQNILKSNLTPIIGSFPIKAWNEDK
;
A
#
# COMPACT_ATOMS: atom_id res chain seq x y z
N MET A 1 22.06 -24.10 58.45
CA MET A 1 22.84 -24.20 57.19
C MET A 1 22.03 -24.81 56.02
N LYS A 2 20.74 -24.48 55.88
CA LYS A 2 19.89 -24.98 54.77
C LYS A 2 19.28 -23.87 53.90
N ARG A 3 19.64 -22.60 54.17
CA ARG A 3 19.21 -21.42 53.41
C ARG A 3 20.34 -20.74 52.62
N LEU A 4 21.57 -21.24 52.74
CA LEU A 4 22.73 -20.77 51.98
C LEU A 4 23.04 -21.66 50.75
N LEU A 5 22.54 -22.90 50.75
CA LEU A 5 22.73 -23.84 49.64
C LEU A 5 21.75 -23.62 48.48
N THR A 6 20.60 -23.00 48.74
CA THR A 6 19.56 -22.75 47.73
C THR A 6 19.81 -21.52 46.85
N ILE A 7 20.77 -20.66 47.19
CA ILE A 7 21.12 -19.47 46.38
C ILE A 7 22.19 -19.81 45.32
N ILE A 8 22.98 -20.86 45.52
CA ILE A 8 23.99 -21.30 44.53
C ILE A 8 23.34 -22.10 43.38
N MET A 9 22.17 -22.72 43.61
CA MET A 9 21.43 -23.46 42.58
C MET A 9 20.47 -22.59 41.74
N ALA A 10 20.59 -21.25 41.79
CA ALA A 10 19.86 -20.33 40.93
C ALA A 10 20.79 -19.48 40.01
N GLY A 11 22.11 -19.53 40.21
CA GLY A 11 23.10 -18.77 39.44
C GLY A 11 23.74 -19.52 38.26
N ALA A 12 23.51 -20.82 38.11
CA ALA A 12 24.19 -21.66 37.12
C ALA A 12 23.37 -21.95 35.85
N LEU A 13 22.33 -21.16 35.57
CA LEU A 13 21.43 -21.34 34.41
C LEU A 13 21.63 -20.29 33.29
N LEU A 14 22.71 -19.51 33.32
CA LEU A 14 22.99 -18.45 32.33
C LEU A 14 24.25 -18.64 31.47
N PHE A 15 24.91 -19.81 31.49
CA PHE A 15 26.01 -20.11 30.57
C PHE A 15 25.95 -21.55 30.05
N GLY A 16 25.07 -21.78 29.07
CA GLY A 16 25.13 -22.99 28.24
C GLY A 16 26.14 -22.82 27.10
N PRO A 17 26.92 -23.84 26.72
CA PRO A 17 27.85 -23.75 25.60
C PRO A 17 27.07 -23.64 24.28
N VAL A 18 27.35 -22.59 23.52
CA VAL A 18 26.87 -22.45 22.13
C VAL A 18 27.65 -23.43 21.27
N THR A 19 27.08 -24.60 21.00
CA THR A 19 27.64 -25.51 19.99
C THR A 19 27.34 -24.93 18.61
N SER A 20 28.36 -24.35 17.98
CA SER A 20 28.29 -23.93 16.58
C SER A 20 28.25 -25.18 15.70
N SER A 21 27.09 -25.53 15.15
CA SER A 21 27.00 -26.54 14.08
C SER A 21 27.27 -25.85 12.74
N ALA A 22 28.49 -26.02 12.22
CA ALA A 22 28.81 -25.63 10.86
C ALA A 22 28.13 -26.60 9.89
N GLN A 23 27.03 -26.18 9.26
CA GLN A 23 26.44 -26.93 8.15
C GLN A 23 27.35 -26.83 6.92
N ARG A 24 28.09 -27.90 6.68
CA ARG A 24 28.81 -28.15 5.42
C ARG A 24 27.80 -28.36 4.30
N ASN A 25 27.68 -27.39 3.40
CA ASN A 25 26.90 -27.53 2.18
C ASN A 25 27.56 -28.60 1.28
N ARG A 26 27.06 -29.83 1.37
CA ARG A 26 27.33 -30.88 0.38
C ARG A 26 26.39 -30.67 -0.79
N GLN A 27 26.95 -30.13 -1.86
CA GLN A 27 26.36 -30.16 -3.18
C GLN A 27 26.26 -31.62 -3.63
N SER A 28 25.04 -32.15 -3.73
CA SER A 28 24.76 -33.39 -4.46
C SER A 28 23.83 -33.08 -5.62
N ASN A 29 24.35 -33.36 -6.81
CA ASN A 29 23.67 -33.29 -8.08
C ASN A 29 22.49 -34.27 -8.17
N ASP A 30 21.60 -33.89 -9.09
CA ASP A 30 20.76 -34.73 -9.94
C ASP A 30 19.44 -35.26 -9.36
N SER A 31 18.37 -34.58 -9.75
CA SER A 31 17.07 -35.20 -10.02
C SER A 31 16.42 -34.44 -11.18
N ARG A 32 16.65 -34.95 -12.39
CA ARG A 32 15.96 -34.53 -13.62
C ARG A 32 14.45 -34.74 -13.46
N ILE A 33 13.70 -33.64 -13.39
CA ILE A 33 12.25 -33.64 -13.63
C ILE A 33 12.05 -33.21 -15.10
N PRO A 34 11.24 -33.93 -15.89
CA PRO A 34 11.07 -33.64 -17.31
C PRO A 34 10.43 -32.27 -17.52
N VAL A 35 11.01 -31.49 -18.43
CA VAL A 35 10.53 -30.18 -18.86
C VAL A 35 9.22 -30.37 -19.61
N VAL A 36 8.09 -30.11 -18.94
CA VAL A 36 6.82 -29.85 -19.63
C VAL A 36 6.98 -28.51 -20.35
N LYS A 37 6.97 -28.58 -21.68
CA LYS A 37 7.03 -27.44 -22.58
C LYS A 37 5.82 -26.53 -22.31
N ALA A 38 6.03 -25.45 -21.56
CA ALA A 38 5.02 -24.42 -21.38
C ALA A 38 4.77 -23.75 -22.74
N GLU A 39 3.60 -23.99 -23.29
CA GLU A 39 3.10 -23.27 -24.46
C GLU A 39 3.12 -21.77 -24.17
N SER A 40 3.82 -21.03 -25.03
CA SER A 40 3.88 -19.58 -25.02
C SER A 40 2.47 -19.03 -25.23
N LYS A 41 1.80 -18.62 -24.16
CA LYS A 41 0.69 -17.69 -24.27
C LYS A 41 1.22 -16.45 -24.99
N SER A 42 0.60 -16.13 -26.12
CA SER A 42 0.94 -14.98 -26.93
C SER A 42 1.01 -13.73 -26.04
N ASP A 43 2.18 -13.10 -26.07
CA ASP A 43 2.40 -11.78 -25.49
C ASP A 43 1.42 -10.80 -26.15
N SER A 44 0.38 -10.41 -25.41
CA SER A 44 -0.52 -9.32 -25.79
C SER A 44 0.15 -7.97 -25.48
N THR A 45 1.38 -7.76 -25.94
CA THR A 45 1.95 -6.42 -26.10
C THR A 45 1.37 -5.79 -27.36
N LYS A 46 0.06 -5.50 -27.33
CA LYS A 46 -0.45 -4.39 -28.13
C LYS A 46 0.18 -3.12 -27.58
N LYS A 47 1.21 -2.68 -28.30
CA LYS A 47 1.80 -1.34 -28.26
C LYS A 47 0.69 -0.31 -28.04
N SER A 48 0.71 0.37 -26.89
CA SER A 48 -0.01 1.63 -26.78
C SER A 48 0.86 2.64 -26.05
N PRO A 49 1.49 3.55 -26.82
CA PRO A 49 1.58 4.93 -26.41
C PRO A 49 0.73 5.73 -27.40
N GLN A 50 -0.55 5.35 -27.53
CA GLN A 50 -1.53 6.36 -27.88
C GLN A 50 -1.75 7.09 -26.55
N GLY A 51 -1.41 8.37 -26.51
CA GLY A 51 -1.59 9.20 -25.31
C GLY A 51 -3.02 9.12 -24.79
N PRO A 52 -3.29 9.65 -23.59
CA PRO A 52 -4.61 9.51 -22.99
C PRO A 52 -5.68 10.09 -23.93
N VAL A 53 -6.79 9.35 -24.10
CA VAL A 53 -7.91 9.75 -24.97
C VAL A 53 -8.92 10.62 -24.20
N SER A 54 -10.01 11.08 -24.82
CA SER A 54 -11.08 11.72 -24.06
C SER A 54 -11.86 10.70 -23.21
N ILE A 55 -12.35 11.12 -22.05
CA ILE A 55 -13.09 10.25 -21.12
C ILE A 55 -14.35 9.66 -21.76
N GLU A 56 -15.03 10.45 -22.61
CA GLU A 56 -16.22 10.03 -23.36
C GLU A 56 -15.95 8.89 -24.34
N LYS A 57 -14.72 8.81 -24.88
CA LYS A 57 -14.30 7.73 -25.78
C LYS A 57 -13.81 6.51 -25.02
N PHE A 58 -13.35 6.68 -23.78
CA PHE A 58 -12.78 5.61 -22.97
C PHE A 58 -13.82 4.87 -22.13
N ILE A 59 -14.73 5.61 -21.50
CA ILE A 59 -15.80 5.07 -20.66
C ILE A 59 -17.00 4.74 -21.53
N THR A 60 -17.45 3.48 -21.50
CA THR A 60 -18.62 3.03 -22.25
C THR A 60 -19.92 3.46 -21.56
N LYS A 61 -21.02 3.49 -22.31
CA LYS A 61 -22.34 3.90 -21.78
C LYS A 61 -22.89 2.92 -20.74
N GLU A 62 -22.43 1.68 -20.77
CA GLU A 62 -22.82 0.60 -19.87
C GLU A 62 -22.00 0.58 -18.58
N ALA A 63 -20.94 1.40 -18.49
CA ALA A 63 -20.09 1.48 -17.29
C ALA A 63 -20.91 1.95 -16.09
N THR A 64 -20.74 1.28 -14.95
CA THR A 64 -21.38 1.72 -13.70
C THR A 64 -20.66 2.94 -13.16
N LYS A 65 -21.36 4.07 -13.05
CA LYS A 65 -20.86 5.32 -12.49
C LYS A 65 -21.18 5.43 -11.00
N MET A 66 -20.18 5.70 -10.18
CA MET A 66 -20.32 5.97 -8.74
C MET A 66 -19.78 7.38 -8.46
N GLU A 67 -20.65 8.28 -8.03
CA GLU A 67 -20.30 9.67 -7.74
C GLU A 67 -19.82 9.85 -6.29
N GLY A 68 -18.87 10.77 -6.10
CA GLY A 68 -18.24 11.06 -4.82
C GLY A 68 -17.15 12.12 -4.99
N MET A 69 -16.24 12.25 -4.02
CA MET A 69 -15.11 13.19 -4.12
C MET A 69 -14.28 12.96 -5.40
N THR A 70 -14.11 11.71 -5.79
CA THR A 70 -13.66 11.28 -7.11
C THR A 70 -14.74 10.40 -7.70
N THR A 71 -15.13 10.60 -8.94
CA THR A 71 -16.04 9.68 -9.62
C THR A 71 -15.30 8.37 -9.91
N VAL A 72 -15.94 7.24 -9.62
CA VAL A 72 -15.41 5.91 -9.93
C VAL A 72 -16.27 5.26 -11.00
N TYR A 73 -15.64 4.80 -12.07
CA TYR A 73 -16.28 4.04 -13.14
C TYR A 73 -15.89 2.57 -13.02
N LYS A 74 -16.87 1.67 -13.09
CA LYS A 74 -16.63 0.23 -13.21
C LYS A 74 -16.97 -0.23 -14.62
N GLN A 75 -15.99 -0.76 -15.33
CA GLN A 75 -16.13 -1.25 -16.70
C GLN A 75 -15.19 -2.44 -16.90
N ASP A 76 -15.65 -3.51 -17.54
CA ASP A 76 -14.86 -4.73 -17.82
C ASP A 76 -14.17 -5.32 -16.58
N GLY A 77 -14.86 -5.25 -15.43
CA GLY A 77 -14.33 -5.71 -14.13
C GLY A 77 -13.21 -4.83 -13.54
N LYS A 78 -12.86 -3.71 -14.18
CA LYS A 78 -11.86 -2.76 -13.73
C LYS A 78 -12.51 -1.52 -13.12
N TYR A 79 -11.78 -0.88 -12.22
CA TYR A 79 -12.17 0.38 -11.60
C TYR A 79 -11.28 1.51 -12.12
N PHE A 80 -11.90 2.58 -12.57
CA PHE A 80 -11.24 3.79 -13.07
C PHE A 80 -11.64 4.96 -12.19
N LEU A 81 -10.67 5.69 -11.65
CA LEU A 81 -10.92 6.90 -10.89
C LEU A 81 -10.77 8.10 -11.81
N ALA A 82 -11.83 8.91 -11.91
CA ALA A 82 -11.73 10.27 -12.44
C ALA A 82 -11.31 11.19 -11.30
N ILE A 83 -10.09 11.70 -11.39
CA ILE A 83 -9.49 12.59 -10.40
C ILE A 83 -9.61 14.02 -10.94
N PRO A 84 -10.42 14.89 -10.32
CA PRO A 84 -10.48 16.30 -10.68
C PRO A 84 -9.12 16.97 -10.48
N ASP A 85 -8.77 17.92 -11.35
CA ASP A 85 -7.52 18.68 -11.22
C ASP A 85 -7.42 19.42 -9.88
N ALA A 86 -8.56 19.83 -9.31
CA ALA A 86 -8.66 20.44 -7.98
C ALA A 86 -8.20 19.54 -6.81
N LEU A 87 -8.09 18.22 -7.01
CA LEU A 87 -7.56 17.29 -6.01
C LEU A 87 -6.07 16.99 -6.20
N ILE A 88 -5.47 17.37 -7.34
CA ILE A 88 -4.04 17.20 -7.57
C ILE A 88 -3.26 18.14 -6.65
N GLY A 89 -2.28 17.60 -5.93
CA GLY A 89 -1.50 18.34 -4.95
C GLY A 89 -2.19 18.60 -3.61
N ARG A 90 -3.47 18.21 -3.45
CA ARG A 90 -4.23 18.39 -2.22
C ARG A 90 -4.09 17.19 -1.29
N ASP A 91 -3.97 17.46 0.01
CA ASP A 91 -3.97 16.42 1.03
C ASP A 91 -5.39 15.94 1.32
N ILE A 92 -5.57 14.63 1.22
CA ILE A 92 -6.83 13.92 1.40
C ILE A 92 -6.71 13.04 2.63
N LEU A 93 -7.53 13.32 3.65
CA LEU A 93 -7.63 12.49 4.84
C LEU A 93 -8.54 11.29 4.54
N ARG A 94 -7.98 10.08 4.59
CA ARG A 94 -8.76 8.84 4.62
C ARG A 94 -8.91 8.39 6.05
N VAL A 95 -10.15 8.08 6.45
CA VAL A 95 -10.48 7.43 7.73
C VAL A 95 -11.26 6.16 7.43
N SER A 96 -10.81 5.05 7.98
CA SER A 96 -11.53 3.77 7.91
C SER A 96 -12.13 3.45 9.27
N ARG A 97 -13.40 3.05 9.26
CA ARG A 97 -14.16 2.61 10.43
C ARG A 97 -14.76 1.24 10.18
N VAL A 98 -15.03 0.51 11.26
CA VAL A 98 -15.74 -0.77 11.20
C VAL A 98 -17.16 -0.52 10.71
N SER A 99 -17.56 -1.14 9.60
CA SER A 99 -18.93 -0.96 9.05
C SER A 99 -19.97 -1.73 9.86
N GLN A 100 -19.61 -2.93 10.32
CA GLN A 100 -20.48 -3.84 11.06
C GLN A 100 -19.64 -4.76 11.94
N SER A 101 -20.22 -5.19 13.05
CA SER A 101 -19.55 -5.99 14.07
C SER A 101 -20.38 -7.20 14.47
N ALA A 102 -19.73 -8.22 15.04
CA ALA A 102 -20.41 -9.40 15.56
C ALA A 102 -21.40 -9.05 16.68
N ALA A 103 -22.54 -9.75 16.71
CA ALA A 103 -23.63 -9.50 17.65
C ALA A 103 -23.36 -10.05 19.07
N ASP A 104 -22.43 -10.99 19.22
CA ASP A 104 -22.18 -11.71 20.48
C ASP A 104 -20.69 -11.59 20.93
N ILE A 105 -20.23 -12.49 21.81
CA ILE A 105 -18.96 -12.53 22.55
C ILE A 105 -17.84 -11.72 21.93
N ARG A 106 -17.39 -10.70 22.67
CA ARG A 106 -16.20 -9.91 22.36
C ARG A 106 -15.22 -9.95 23.51
N GLY A 107 -13.94 -10.12 23.17
CA GLY A 107 -12.86 -10.17 24.16
C GLY A 107 -12.38 -8.80 24.66
N SER A 108 -12.90 -7.68 24.13
CA SER A 108 -12.44 -6.33 24.48
C SER A 108 -13.44 -5.22 24.09
N PHE A 109 -13.18 -4.00 24.54
CA PHE A 109 -13.95 -2.77 24.25
C PHE A 109 -13.69 -2.18 22.85
N SER A 110 -13.17 -2.97 21.91
CA SER A 110 -12.89 -2.54 20.54
C SER A 110 -13.56 -3.47 19.52
N GLY A 111 -13.81 -2.93 18.32
CA GLY A 111 -14.44 -3.67 17.23
C GLY A 111 -15.95 -3.46 17.15
N TYR A 112 -16.48 -2.36 17.68
CA TYR A 112 -17.85 -1.90 17.45
C TYR A 112 -18.02 -1.23 16.10
N ALA A 113 -19.23 -1.29 15.56
CA ALA A 113 -19.57 -0.60 14.33
C ALA A 113 -19.36 0.90 14.57
N GLY A 114 -18.61 1.55 13.68
CA GLY A 114 -18.16 2.92 13.82
C GLY A 114 -16.78 3.09 14.46
N ASP A 115 -16.19 2.06 15.06
CA ASP A 115 -14.85 2.17 15.65
C ASP A 115 -13.81 2.54 14.61
N HIS A 116 -12.90 3.43 14.99
CA HIS A 116 -11.77 3.82 14.15
C HIS A 116 -10.82 2.65 13.96
N ILE A 117 -10.53 2.31 12.71
CA ILE A 117 -9.54 1.28 12.34
C ILE A 117 -8.21 1.93 11.99
N SER A 118 -8.23 2.91 11.10
CA SER A 118 -7.03 3.59 10.63
C SER A 118 -7.33 4.93 9.97
N SER A 119 -6.34 5.80 9.95
CA SER A 119 -6.35 7.00 9.13
C SER A 119 -5.01 7.25 8.44
N GLY A 120 -5.03 8.10 7.43
CA GLY A 120 -3.83 8.58 6.77
C GLY A 120 -4.12 9.72 5.82
N LEU A 121 -3.12 10.56 5.58
CA LEU A 121 -3.18 11.59 4.56
C LEU A 121 -2.57 11.05 3.27
N TYR A 122 -3.24 11.32 2.16
CA TYR A 122 -2.85 10.89 0.84
C TYR A 122 -2.89 12.06 -0.13
N ARG A 123 -2.00 12.07 -1.12
CA ARG A 123 -1.93 13.14 -2.12
C ARG A 123 -1.77 12.53 -3.50
N PHE A 124 -2.56 13.02 -4.46
CA PHE A 124 -2.34 12.73 -5.87
C PHE A 124 -1.31 13.70 -6.44
N GLU A 125 -0.34 13.17 -7.19
CA GLU A 125 0.72 13.96 -7.82
C GLU A 125 0.89 13.55 -9.28
N LYS A 126 1.11 14.52 -10.18
CA LYS A 126 1.43 14.24 -11.58
C LYS A 126 2.86 13.70 -11.66
N GLY A 127 2.99 12.48 -12.16
CA GLY A 127 4.26 11.82 -12.43
C GLY A 127 4.64 11.92 -13.91
N PRO A 128 5.88 11.53 -14.26
CA PRO A 128 6.30 11.40 -15.66
C PRO A 128 5.48 10.35 -16.41
N ASP A 129 5.54 10.39 -17.74
CA ASP A 129 4.94 9.40 -18.65
C ASP A 129 3.42 9.23 -18.49
N ASN A 130 2.68 10.33 -18.30
CA ASN A 130 1.23 10.33 -18.12
C ASN A 130 0.78 9.40 -16.97
N LYS A 131 1.40 9.55 -15.80
CA LYS A 131 1.04 8.80 -14.59
C LYS A 131 0.56 9.74 -13.50
N ILE A 132 -0.34 9.23 -12.66
CA ILE A 132 -0.67 9.83 -11.36
C ILE A 132 -0.05 8.96 -10.28
N PHE A 133 0.73 9.58 -9.41
CA PHE A 133 1.22 8.97 -8.19
C PHE A 133 0.26 9.21 -7.05
N LEU A 134 0.07 8.19 -6.22
CA LEU A 134 -0.55 8.32 -4.92
C LEU A 134 0.57 8.28 -3.88
N ARG A 135 0.72 9.38 -3.13
CA ARG A 135 1.67 9.48 -2.03
C ARG A 135 0.97 9.36 -0.69
N LYS A 136 1.66 8.80 0.30
CA LYS A 136 1.25 8.86 1.70
C LYS A 136 1.99 10.00 2.38
N VAL A 137 1.25 10.99 2.87
CA VAL A 137 1.82 12.21 3.45
C VAL A 137 2.06 12.00 4.94
N SER A 138 3.25 12.38 5.42
CA SER A 138 3.60 12.43 6.83
C SER A 138 3.37 13.83 7.37
N VAL A 139 2.72 13.93 8.53
CA VAL A 139 2.48 15.17 9.27
C VAL A 139 3.03 15.12 10.70
N ARG A 140 4.03 14.26 10.93
CA ARG A 140 4.67 14.13 12.26
C ARG A 140 5.36 15.42 12.67
N GLU A 141 6.09 16.02 11.73
CA GLU A 141 6.76 17.30 11.90
C GLU A 141 5.89 18.39 11.27
N ARG A 142 5.59 19.45 12.03
CA ARG A 142 4.83 20.60 11.56
C ARG A 142 5.33 21.88 12.24
N SER A 143 5.34 22.97 11.51
CA SER A 143 5.64 24.30 12.05
C SER A 143 4.60 25.31 11.58
N GLN A 144 4.31 26.30 12.42
CA GLN A 144 3.51 27.46 12.03
C GLN A 144 4.36 28.52 11.30
N ASP A 145 5.68 28.49 11.47
CA ASP A 145 6.61 29.35 10.73
C ASP A 145 6.75 28.87 9.28
N SER A 146 6.53 29.78 8.34
CA SER A 146 6.61 29.53 6.90
C SER A 146 7.98 28.99 6.44
N ILE A 147 9.08 29.50 6.98
CA ILE A 147 10.44 29.10 6.59
C ILE A 147 10.70 27.69 7.09
N MET A 148 10.40 27.45 8.37
CA MET A 148 10.56 26.13 8.97
C MET A 148 9.65 25.09 8.30
N SER A 149 8.41 25.45 7.96
CA SER A 149 7.48 24.58 7.24
C SER A 149 8.03 24.11 5.89
N GLN A 150 8.62 25.01 5.10
CA GLN A 150 9.27 24.65 3.83
C GLN A 150 10.47 23.71 4.04
N ASN A 151 11.28 23.96 5.06
CA ASN A 151 12.43 23.11 5.38
C ASN A 151 12.01 21.70 5.79
N ILE A 152 10.94 21.59 6.58
CA ILE A 152 10.34 20.30 6.96
C ILE A 152 9.86 19.55 5.71
N LEU A 153 9.14 20.21 4.80
CA LEU A 153 8.66 19.59 3.56
C LEU A 153 9.80 19.08 2.67
N LYS A 154 10.91 19.82 2.60
CA LYS A 154 12.10 19.39 1.84
C LYS A 154 12.88 18.27 2.53
N SER A 155 12.84 18.21 3.85
CA SER A 155 13.53 17.18 4.65
C SER A 155 12.76 15.87 4.71
N ASN A 156 11.43 15.91 4.51
CA ASN A 156 10.55 14.75 4.57
C ASN A 156 10.19 14.23 3.18
N LEU A 157 10.79 13.11 2.78
CA LEU A 157 10.39 12.41 1.56
C LEU A 157 9.04 11.70 1.76
N THR A 158 8.05 12.04 0.94
CA THR A 158 6.75 11.37 0.93
C THR A 158 6.77 10.15 0.00
N PRO A 159 6.59 8.91 0.51
CA PRO A 159 6.69 7.71 -0.33
C PRO A 159 5.55 7.63 -1.34
N ILE A 160 5.88 7.20 -2.56
CA ILE A 160 4.91 6.80 -3.59
C ILE A 160 4.41 5.41 -3.21
N ILE A 161 3.12 5.30 -2.90
CA ILE A 161 2.47 4.04 -2.53
C ILE A 161 1.64 3.44 -3.66
N GLY A 162 1.49 4.18 -4.76
CA GLY A 162 0.81 3.73 -5.96
C GLY A 162 1.17 4.59 -7.17
N SER A 163 1.20 3.97 -8.34
CA SER A 163 1.39 4.64 -9.63
C SER A 163 0.35 4.13 -10.61
N PHE A 164 -0.43 5.06 -11.16
CA PHE A 164 -1.57 4.75 -12.02
C PHE A 164 -1.37 5.44 -13.38
N PRO A 165 -1.41 4.69 -14.50
CA PRO A 165 -1.37 5.30 -15.82
C PRO A 165 -2.67 6.07 -16.09
N ILE A 166 -2.55 7.26 -16.66
CA ILE A 166 -3.69 8.05 -17.12
C ILE A 166 -4.18 7.44 -18.42
N LYS A 167 -5.44 6.99 -18.43
CA LYS A 167 -6.07 6.39 -19.61
C LYS A 167 -6.86 7.39 -20.43
N ALA A 168 -7.42 8.41 -19.78
CA ALA A 168 -8.19 9.43 -20.43
C ALA A 168 -8.12 10.78 -19.70
N TRP A 169 -8.42 11.85 -20.42
CA TRP A 169 -8.62 13.22 -19.92
C TRP A 169 -10.09 13.63 -20.09
N ASN A 170 -10.58 14.47 -19.18
CA ASN A 170 -11.80 15.23 -19.44
C ASN A 170 -11.43 16.56 -20.10
N GLU A 171 -12.26 17.07 -21.01
CA GLU A 171 -12.05 18.40 -21.63
C GLU A 171 -12.48 19.54 -20.70
N ASP A 172 -13.23 19.23 -19.64
CA ASP A 172 -13.62 20.20 -18.63
C ASP A 172 -12.43 20.57 -17.74
N LYS A 173 -11.93 21.80 -17.92
CA LYS A 173 -10.99 22.49 -17.04
C LYS A 173 -11.48 22.56 -15.60
#